data_AF-A0A957K820-F1
#
_entry.id   AF-A0A957K820-F1
#
_cell.length_a   1.000
_cell.length_b   1.000
_cell.length_c   1.000
_cell.angle_alpha   90.00
_cell.angle_beta   90.00
_cell.angle_gamma   90.00
#
_symmetry.space_group_name_H-M   'P 1'
#
loop_
_entity.id
_entity.type
_entity.pdbx_description
1 polymer ?
#
loop_
_entity_poly.entity_id
_entity_poly.type
_entity_poly.pdbx_seq_one_letter_code
_entity_poly.pdbx_strand_id
1 'polypeptide(L)'
;EGNNIFEGGFLGLDNVGVFDRSAPLPTGGHLEQADATAWMGMYCLNMLRIALELAPDNLAYEDMATKFFEHFIYIANAMKGNEHQAGLWDAADGFFYDKIHLPDGRDIPLKLHSLVGLIPLFAVETLEPSQLAALPRFRARLDWFVQNRPNLTCQIASLTEPGEGGRLLLSLVDREQLALILSKTLDRDHFLSPYGVRSLSRIHLTQPYTFSHAGENHTVGYEPAESRTGLFGGNSNWRGPIWFPVNYLLIESLQKFHHYYGAGFTVPGFDGAAGSLTLDEVASELSARLLRLFRRDPSGGRPYLGDQRKFQRDPHFRDYLLFPEYFHGDNGLGLGASHQTGWTALVARLLQQLAGR
;
A
#
# COMPACT_ATOMS: atom_id res chain seq x y z
N GLU A 1 -11.23 6.80 21.17
CA GLU A 1 -11.58 5.64 22.04
C GLU A 1 -10.39 4.74 22.41
N GLY A 2 -9.16 5.01 21.95
CA GLY A 2 -8.00 4.20 22.34
C GLY A 2 -7.93 2.82 21.67
N ASN A 3 -8.78 2.58 20.67
CA ASN A 3 -8.89 1.30 19.96
C ASN A 3 -7.75 1.08 18.94
N ASN A 4 -6.86 2.07 18.74
CA ASN A 4 -5.74 2.03 17.80
C ASN A 4 -6.13 1.78 16.33
N ILE A 5 -7.36 2.13 15.98
CA ILE A 5 -7.87 2.25 14.61
C ILE A 5 -8.13 3.73 14.34
N PHE A 6 -7.75 4.20 13.15
CA PHE A 6 -7.69 5.62 12.82
C PHE A 6 -8.61 5.98 11.65
N GLU A 7 -8.97 7.25 11.61
CA GLU A 7 -9.75 7.89 10.55
C GLU A 7 -9.01 9.14 10.03
N GLY A 8 -9.40 9.65 8.87
CA GLY A 8 -8.79 10.81 8.21
C GLY A 8 -7.83 10.35 7.11
N GLY A 9 -8.34 10.32 5.88
CA GLY A 9 -7.60 9.88 4.70
C GLY A 9 -6.29 10.63 4.51
N PHE A 10 -5.27 9.93 4.02
CA PHE A 10 -3.97 10.49 3.65
C PHE A 10 -3.83 10.45 2.12
N LEU A 11 -3.05 11.37 1.54
CA LEU A 11 -2.86 11.54 0.07
C LEU A 11 -4.12 11.93 -0.73
N GLY A 12 -5.20 12.38 -0.08
CA GLY A 12 -6.43 12.73 -0.78
C GLY A 12 -7.16 11.50 -1.36
N LEU A 13 -7.00 10.33 -0.72
CA LEU A 13 -7.75 9.10 -1.01
C LEU A 13 -9.24 9.20 -0.66
N ASP A 14 -9.73 10.39 -0.29
CA ASP A 14 -11.08 10.63 0.19
C ASP A 14 -12.17 10.24 -0.84
N ASN A 15 -11.81 10.15 -2.12
CA ASN A 15 -12.71 9.80 -3.21
C ASN A 15 -12.64 8.33 -3.70
N VAL A 16 -11.72 7.52 -3.16
CA VAL A 16 -11.58 6.11 -3.56
C VAL A 16 -12.79 5.29 -3.11
N GLY A 17 -13.34 5.66 -1.95
CA GLY A 17 -14.43 4.96 -1.29
C GLY A 17 -15.83 5.33 -1.79
N VAL A 18 -16.80 4.73 -1.12
CA VAL A 18 -18.24 4.91 -1.37
C VAL A 18 -18.73 6.28 -0.90
N PHE A 19 -18.17 6.77 0.19
CA PHE A 19 -18.55 8.01 0.86
C PHE A 19 -17.44 9.04 0.75
N ASP A 20 -17.82 10.33 0.83
CA ASP A 20 -16.87 11.37 1.16
C ASP A 20 -16.39 11.16 2.60
N ARG A 21 -15.15 10.71 2.73
CA ARG A 21 -14.51 10.42 4.02
C ARG A 21 -14.26 11.68 4.87
N SER A 22 -14.39 12.86 4.28
CA SER A 22 -14.26 14.15 4.98
C SER A 22 -15.60 14.70 5.49
N ALA A 23 -16.72 14.03 5.19
CA ALA A 23 -18.06 14.45 5.59
C ALA A 23 -18.68 13.46 6.59
N PRO A 24 -19.66 13.89 7.41
CA PRO A 24 -20.43 12.99 8.25
C PRO A 24 -21.09 11.88 7.41
N LEU A 25 -20.99 10.62 7.88
CA LEU A 25 -21.59 9.51 7.16
C LEU A 25 -23.13 9.62 7.15
N PRO A 26 -23.79 9.35 6.02
CA PRO A 26 -25.26 9.29 5.95
C PRO A 26 -25.89 8.28 6.92
N THR A 27 -25.11 7.28 7.35
CA THR A 27 -25.52 6.25 8.30
C THR A 27 -25.58 6.72 9.76
N GLY A 28 -25.04 7.91 10.07
CA GLY A 28 -24.87 8.41 11.45
C GLY A 28 -23.82 7.67 12.27
N GLY A 29 -23.09 6.72 11.66
CA GLY A 29 -22.00 5.96 12.25
C GLY A 29 -20.63 6.61 12.08
N HIS A 30 -19.58 5.84 12.31
CA HIS A 30 -18.19 6.23 12.06
C HIS A 30 -17.45 5.20 11.19
N LEU A 31 -16.31 5.57 10.61
CA LEU A 31 -15.61 4.81 9.58
C LEU A 31 -14.22 4.41 10.06
N GLU A 32 -14.04 3.15 10.39
CA GLU A 32 -12.70 2.59 10.59
C GLU A 32 -12.01 2.40 9.24
N GLN A 33 -10.89 3.10 9.04
CA GLN A 33 -10.18 3.15 7.76
C GLN A 33 -8.91 2.31 7.78
N ALA A 34 -8.81 1.36 6.83
CA ALA A 34 -7.66 0.47 6.75
C ALA A 34 -6.39 1.21 6.34
N ASP A 35 -6.51 2.15 5.40
CA ASP A 35 -5.38 2.97 4.95
C ASP A 35 -4.89 3.94 6.02
N ALA A 36 -5.79 4.69 6.68
CA ALA A 36 -5.40 5.61 7.76
C ALA A 36 -4.68 4.88 8.90
N THR A 37 -5.19 3.71 9.29
CA THR A 37 -4.58 2.86 10.31
C THR A 37 -3.21 2.32 9.86
N ALA A 38 -3.09 1.90 8.61
CA ALA A 38 -1.83 1.45 8.04
C ALA A 38 -0.78 2.56 7.93
N TRP A 39 -1.18 3.79 7.57
CA TRP A 39 -0.27 4.95 7.57
C TRP A 39 0.27 5.25 8.96
N MET A 40 -0.56 5.13 10.00
CA MET A 40 -0.09 5.25 11.38
C MET A 40 0.87 4.13 11.78
N GLY A 41 0.62 2.90 11.33
CA GLY A 41 1.56 1.79 11.48
C GLY A 41 2.91 2.08 10.83
N MET A 42 2.90 2.55 9.58
CA MET A 42 4.12 2.94 8.86
C MET A 42 4.83 4.12 9.54
N TYR A 43 4.09 5.11 10.03
CA TYR A 43 4.65 6.22 10.81
C TYR A 43 5.37 5.73 12.06
N CYS A 44 4.77 4.81 12.83
CA CYS A 44 5.42 4.21 13.98
C CYS A 44 6.72 3.50 13.59
N LEU A 45 6.74 2.73 12.49
CA LEU A 45 7.95 2.06 12.02
C LEU A 45 9.04 3.05 11.56
N ASN A 46 8.66 4.11 10.85
CA ASN A 46 9.61 5.14 10.44
C ASN A 46 10.24 5.85 11.65
N MET A 47 9.42 6.19 12.64
CA MET A 47 9.91 6.83 13.87
C MET A 47 10.74 5.87 14.73
N LEU A 48 10.37 4.58 14.78
CA LEU A 48 11.19 3.53 15.39
C LEU A 48 12.57 3.49 14.72
N ARG A 49 12.62 3.41 13.38
CA ARG A 49 13.88 3.38 12.63
C ARG A 49 14.75 4.60 12.89
N ILE A 50 14.17 5.80 12.87
CA ILE A 50 14.89 7.04 13.19
C ILE A 50 15.43 6.99 14.63
N ALA A 51 14.63 6.53 15.59
CA ALA A 51 15.07 6.41 16.98
C ALA A 51 16.22 5.38 17.14
N LEU A 52 16.14 4.22 16.46
CA LEU A 52 17.20 3.23 16.47
C LEU A 52 18.50 3.74 15.83
N GLU A 53 18.41 4.58 14.80
CA GLU A 53 19.58 5.21 14.17
C GLU A 53 20.26 6.25 15.06
N LEU A 54 19.48 6.98 15.87
CA LEU A 54 19.99 8.04 16.78
C LEU A 54 20.42 7.51 18.15
N ALA A 55 19.97 6.31 18.55
CA ALA A 55 20.24 5.71 19.84
C ALA A 55 21.74 5.49 20.18
N PRO A 56 22.63 5.18 19.21
CA PRO A 56 24.07 5.08 19.48
C PRO A 56 24.68 6.37 20.05
N ASP A 57 24.17 7.54 19.66
CA ASP A 57 24.68 8.85 20.09
C ASP A 57 23.93 9.40 21.32
N ASN A 58 22.69 8.96 21.56
CA ASN A 58 21.90 9.38 22.70
C ASN A 58 20.92 8.29 23.16
N LEU A 59 21.18 7.75 24.36
CA LEU A 59 20.42 6.67 24.97
C LEU A 59 18.92 6.97 25.15
N ALA A 60 18.51 8.24 25.20
CA ALA A 60 17.09 8.61 25.28
C ALA A 60 16.28 8.11 24.08
N TYR A 61 16.93 7.85 22.93
CA TYR A 61 16.25 7.32 21.76
C TYR A 61 15.95 5.81 21.86
N GLU A 62 16.59 5.04 22.76
CA GLU A 62 16.15 3.65 23.01
C GLU A 62 14.74 3.60 23.65
N ASP A 63 14.42 4.56 24.53
CA ASP A 63 13.08 4.69 25.12
C ASP A 63 12.07 5.13 24.05
N MET A 64 12.48 5.98 23.11
CA MET A 64 11.64 6.40 22.00
C MET A 64 11.39 5.25 21.01
N ALA A 65 12.42 4.46 20.70
CA ALA A 65 12.30 3.24 19.90
C ALA A 65 11.31 2.28 20.55
N THR A 66 11.45 2.03 21.86
CA THR A 66 10.49 1.23 22.63
C THR A 66 9.06 1.73 22.47
N LYS A 67 8.83 3.03 22.64
CA LYS A 67 7.50 3.63 22.53
C LYS A 67 6.88 3.37 21.16
N PHE A 68 7.61 3.63 20.08
CA PHE A 68 7.08 3.45 18.73
C PHE A 68 6.91 1.98 18.35
N PHE A 69 7.78 1.10 18.84
CA PHE A 69 7.58 -0.35 18.76
C PHE A 69 6.27 -0.75 19.42
N GLU A 70 6.04 -0.38 20.70
CA GLU A 70 4.80 -0.74 21.41
C GLU A 70 3.55 -0.21 20.69
N HIS A 71 3.55 1.05 20.24
CA HIS A 71 2.45 1.60 19.45
C HIS A 71 2.19 0.82 18.17
N PHE A 72 3.24 0.45 17.43
CA PHE A 72 3.09 -0.37 16.24
C PHE A 72 2.41 -1.71 16.53
N ILE A 73 2.79 -2.40 17.61
CA ILE A 73 2.17 -3.68 17.99
C ILE A 73 0.67 -3.49 18.30
N TYR A 74 0.29 -2.43 19.01
CA TYR A 74 -1.12 -2.17 19.30
C TYR A 74 -1.93 -1.88 18.04
N ILE A 75 -1.36 -1.15 17.07
CA ILE A 75 -2.00 -0.89 15.77
C ILE A 75 -2.17 -2.20 14.99
N ALA A 76 -1.11 -3.01 14.89
CA ALA A 76 -1.15 -4.29 14.19
C ALA A 76 -2.23 -5.22 14.76
N ASN A 77 -2.31 -5.34 16.08
CA ASN A 77 -3.31 -6.15 16.76
C ASN A 77 -4.74 -5.63 16.54
N ALA A 78 -4.95 -4.31 16.57
CA ALA A 78 -6.26 -3.73 16.30
C ALA A 78 -6.71 -3.96 14.85
N MET A 79 -5.79 -3.79 13.90
CA MET A 79 -6.06 -3.94 12.48
C MET A 79 -6.39 -5.39 12.08
N LYS A 80 -5.74 -6.37 12.69
CA LYS A 80 -6.02 -7.79 12.47
C LYS A 80 -7.23 -8.31 13.26
N GLY A 81 -7.57 -7.62 14.36
CA GLY A 81 -8.65 -8.01 15.26
C GLY A 81 -8.20 -9.05 16.28
N ASN A 82 -8.99 -9.23 17.33
CA ASN A 82 -8.72 -10.17 18.41
C ASN A 82 -10.02 -10.87 18.84
N GLU A 83 -9.94 -11.73 19.86
CA GLU A 83 -11.09 -12.50 20.37
C GLU A 83 -12.30 -11.64 20.77
N HIS A 84 -12.11 -10.34 21.01
CA HIS A 84 -13.15 -9.43 21.48
C HIS A 84 -13.62 -8.43 20.42
N GLN A 85 -12.82 -8.17 19.38
CA GLN A 85 -13.13 -7.17 18.35
C GLN A 85 -12.63 -7.64 16.98
N ALA A 86 -13.55 -7.68 16.01
CA ALA A 86 -13.17 -7.96 14.63
C ALA A 86 -12.30 -6.83 14.07
N GLY A 87 -11.21 -7.18 13.40
CA GLY A 87 -10.33 -6.22 12.73
C GLY A 87 -10.84 -5.82 11.35
N LEU A 88 -9.93 -5.30 10.54
CA LEU A 88 -10.15 -4.84 9.17
C LEU A 88 -9.77 -5.89 8.11
N TRP A 89 -9.19 -7.03 8.53
CA TRP A 89 -8.89 -8.17 7.66
C TRP A 89 -10.12 -9.04 7.45
N ASP A 90 -10.50 -9.26 6.19
CA ASP A 90 -11.50 -10.26 5.82
C ASP A 90 -10.79 -11.54 5.40
N ALA A 91 -10.87 -12.58 6.24
CA ALA A 91 -10.19 -13.86 5.98
C ALA A 91 -10.83 -14.67 4.84
N ALA A 92 -12.12 -14.45 4.55
CA ALA A 92 -12.81 -15.18 3.48
C ALA A 92 -12.40 -14.65 2.10
N ASP A 93 -12.19 -13.35 1.99
CA ASP A 93 -11.68 -12.71 0.78
C ASP A 93 -10.15 -12.70 0.73
N GLY A 94 -9.49 -12.69 1.89
CA GLY A 94 -8.04 -12.51 1.98
C GLY A 94 -7.63 -11.09 1.56
N PHE A 95 -8.28 -10.08 2.14
CA PHE A 95 -8.03 -8.66 1.84
C PHE A 95 -8.42 -7.75 3.01
N PHE A 96 -7.85 -6.55 3.07
CA PHE A 96 -8.21 -5.53 4.06
C PHE A 96 -9.29 -4.58 3.52
N TYR A 97 -10.24 -4.21 4.38
CA TYR A 97 -11.34 -3.32 4.06
C TYR A 97 -11.56 -2.26 5.13
N ASP A 98 -12.08 -1.10 4.71
CA ASP A 98 -12.71 -0.19 5.65
C ASP A 98 -13.96 -0.83 6.25
N LYS A 99 -14.37 -0.34 7.42
CA LYS A 99 -15.54 -0.82 8.13
C LYS A 99 -16.37 0.34 8.66
N ILE A 100 -17.67 0.25 8.47
CA ILE A 100 -18.63 1.18 9.08
C ILE A 100 -19.14 0.58 10.38
N HIS A 101 -19.02 1.36 11.45
CA HIS A 101 -19.70 1.08 12.71
C HIS A 101 -21.00 1.86 12.74
N LEU A 102 -22.12 1.14 12.68
CA LEU A 102 -23.44 1.72 12.76
C LEU A 102 -23.81 2.06 14.22
N PRO A 103 -24.67 3.08 14.45
CA PRO A 103 -25.14 3.42 15.79
C PRO A 103 -25.85 2.29 16.54
N ASP A 104 -26.35 1.29 15.82
CA ASP A 104 -27.00 0.10 16.38
C ASP A 104 -26.01 -1.03 16.76
N GLY A 105 -24.70 -0.77 16.67
CA GLY A 105 -23.64 -1.70 17.05
C GLY A 105 -23.28 -2.73 15.98
N ARG A 106 -23.84 -2.61 14.76
CA ARG A 106 -23.45 -3.47 13.64
C ARG A 106 -22.22 -2.92 12.93
N ASP A 107 -21.37 -3.86 12.53
CA ASP A 107 -20.17 -3.62 11.74
C ASP A 107 -20.40 -4.06 10.30
N ILE A 108 -20.16 -3.18 9.34
CA ILE A 108 -20.30 -3.50 7.91
C ILE A 108 -18.97 -3.25 7.19
N PRO A 109 -18.28 -4.30 6.71
CA PRO A 109 -17.10 -4.13 5.89
C PRO A 109 -17.47 -3.58 4.50
N LEU A 110 -16.73 -2.57 4.06
CA LEU A 110 -16.84 -2.00 2.72
C LEU A 110 -15.96 -2.79 1.75
N LYS A 111 -16.54 -3.85 1.17
CA LYS A 111 -15.85 -4.81 0.27
C LYS A 111 -15.52 -4.23 -1.12
N LEU A 112 -14.75 -3.16 -1.12
CA LEU A 112 -14.22 -2.50 -2.30
C LEU A 112 -12.74 -2.87 -2.45
N HIS A 113 -12.38 -3.65 -3.48
CA HIS A 113 -11.00 -3.98 -3.79
C HIS A 113 -10.28 -2.75 -4.34
N SER A 114 -9.80 -1.91 -3.43
CA SER A 114 -9.07 -0.69 -3.72
C SER A 114 -7.68 -0.71 -3.12
N LEU A 115 -6.87 0.29 -3.48
CA LEU A 115 -5.55 0.54 -2.93
C LEU A 115 -5.56 0.61 -1.39
N VAL A 116 -6.68 0.98 -0.78
CA VAL A 116 -6.87 1.01 0.68
C VAL A 116 -6.50 -0.32 1.31
N GLY A 117 -6.86 -1.45 0.68
CA GLY A 117 -6.50 -2.77 1.18
C GLY A 117 -5.07 -3.21 0.82
N LEU A 118 -4.34 -2.44 0.01
CA LEU A 118 -2.93 -2.65 -0.33
C LEU A 118 -1.97 -1.81 0.54
N ILE A 119 -2.42 -0.65 1.03
CA ILE A 119 -1.61 0.23 1.90
C ILE A 119 -1.06 -0.47 3.17
N PRO A 120 -1.72 -1.48 3.77
CA PRO A 120 -1.14 -2.22 4.91
C PRO A 120 0.22 -2.84 4.63
N LEU A 121 0.53 -3.17 3.37
CA LEU A 121 1.83 -3.70 2.96
C LEU A 121 2.96 -2.70 3.18
N PHE A 122 2.67 -1.40 3.24
CA PHE A 122 3.68 -0.34 3.33
C PHE A 122 4.27 -0.21 4.73
N ALA A 123 3.55 -0.67 5.75
CA ALA A 123 4.02 -0.72 7.11
C ALA A 123 4.87 -1.98 7.31
N VAL A 124 6.11 -1.91 6.85
CA VAL A 124 7.11 -2.98 6.96
C VAL A 124 8.50 -2.43 7.27
N GLU A 125 9.17 -3.04 8.26
CA GLU A 125 10.57 -2.74 8.62
C GLU A 125 11.27 -3.99 9.15
N THR A 126 12.56 -4.15 8.85
CA THR A 126 13.40 -5.23 9.38
C THR A 126 14.31 -4.72 10.49
N LEU A 127 14.50 -5.51 11.53
CA LEU A 127 15.48 -5.24 12.59
C LEU A 127 16.70 -6.13 12.39
N GLU A 128 17.87 -5.50 12.19
CA GLU A 128 19.13 -6.21 11.98
C GLU A 128 19.68 -6.75 13.31
N PRO A 129 20.20 -7.99 13.36
CA PRO A 129 20.78 -8.56 14.58
C PRO A 129 21.92 -7.71 15.17
N SER A 130 22.75 -7.11 14.31
CA SER A 130 23.85 -6.23 14.72
C SER A 130 23.34 -4.94 15.38
N GLN A 131 22.27 -4.35 14.86
CA GLN A 131 21.64 -3.17 15.44
C GLN A 131 21.01 -3.49 16.81
N LEU A 132 20.33 -4.64 16.92
CA LEU A 132 19.78 -5.10 18.19
C LEU A 132 20.86 -5.41 19.23
N ALA A 133 21.98 -5.99 18.81
CA ALA A 133 23.12 -6.26 19.70
C ALA A 133 23.77 -4.98 20.23
N ALA A 134 23.75 -3.90 19.44
CA ALA A 134 24.27 -2.59 19.84
C ALA A 134 23.33 -1.82 20.78
N LEU A 135 22.05 -2.19 20.86
CA LEU A 135 21.00 -1.47 21.63
C LEU A 135 20.38 -2.39 22.70
N PRO A 136 21.10 -2.71 23.78
CA PRO A 136 20.70 -3.73 24.73
C PRO A 136 19.46 -3.38 25.55
N ARG A 137 19.15 -2.08 25.77
CA ARG A 137 17.94 -1.70 26.54
C ARG A 137 16.70 -1.90 25.69
N PHE A 138 16.74 -1.45 24.43
CA PHE A 138 15.69 -1.71 23.47
C PHE A 138 15.50 -3.22 23.26
N ARG A 139 16.59 -3.97 23.08
CA ARG A 139 16.53 -5.43 22.93
C ARG A 139 15.87 -6.12 24.13
N ALA A 140 16.27 -5.77 25.35
CA ALA A 140 15.66 -6.32 26.56
C ALA A 140 14.16 -6.01 26.65
N ARG A 141 13.75 -4.83 26.19
CA ARG A 141 12.34 -4.42 26.19
C ARG A 141 11.52 -5.15 25.12
N LEU A 142 12.08 -5.33 23.93
CA LEU A 142 11.49 -6.16 22.88
C LEU A 142 11.28 -7.59 23.37
N ASP A 143 12.33 -8.22 23.92
CA ASP A 143 12.24 -9.59 24.45
C ASP A 143 11.20 -9.70 25.58
N TRP A 144 11.20 -8.74 26.51
CA TRP A 144 10.20 -8.68 27.58
C TRP A 144 8.78 -8.59 27.01
N PHE A 145 8.55 -7.75 26.00
CA PHE A 145 7.23 -7.56 25.41
C PHE A 145 6.74 -8.84 24.71
N VAL A 146 7.61 -9.48 23.91
CA VAL A 146 7.30 -10.75 23.24
C VAL A 146 6.94 -11.85 24.25
N GLN A 147 7.67 -11.94 25.38
CA GLN A 147 7.43 -12.95 26.41
C GLN A 147 6.18 -12.67 27.27
N ASN A 148 5.92 -11.41 27.61
CA ASN A 148 4.88 -11.04 28.58
C ASN A 148 3.56 -10.60 27.94
N ARG A 149 3.55 -10.31 26.63
CA ARG A 149 2.35 -9.93 25.86
C ARG A 149 2.15 -10.82 24.62
N PRO A 150 2.16 -12.17 24.76
CA PRO A 150 2.03 -13.08 23.63
C PRO A 150 0.73 -12.87 22.85
N ASN A 151 -0.35 -12.46 23.51
CA ASN A 151 -1.64 -12.20 22.85
C ASN A 151 -1.59 -11.04 21.85
N LEU A 152 -0.61 -10.13 21.97
CA LEU A 152 -0.41 -9.01 21.05
C LEU A 152 0.65 -9.31 19.99
N THR A 153 1.62 -10.17 20.30
CA THR A 153 2.74 -10.49 19.41
C THR A 153 2.52 -11.74 18.59
N CYS A 154 1.59 -12.64 18.97
CA CYS A 154 1.26 -13.84 18.23
C CYS A 154 0.75 -13.56 16.81
N GLN A 155 0.17 -12.38 16.60
CA GLN A 155 -0.29 -11.93 15.29
C GLN A 155 0.83 -11.35 14.41
N ILE A 156 2.04 -11.24 14.95
CA ILE A 156 3.25 -10.76 14.27
C ILE A 156 4.29 -11.89 14.38
N ALA A 157 4.06 -12.98 13.63
CA ALA A 157 4.87 -14.20 13.64
C ALA A 157 6.39 -13.92 13.52
N SER A 158 6.73 -12.85 12.80
CA SER A 158 8.10 -12.47 12.46
C SER A 158 8.91 -11.79 13.59
N LEU A 159 8.33 -11.66 14.79
CA LEU A 159 9.04 -11.29 16.01
C LEU A 159 9.59 -12.48 16.79
N THR A 160 9.06 -13.68 16.52
CA THR A 160 9.46 -14.94 17.17
C THR A 160 10.22 -15.88 16.24
N GLU A 161 10.15 -15.65 14.93
CA GLU A 161 10.84 -16.43 13.90
C GLU A 161 11.86 -15.54 13.18
N PRO A 162 13.18 -15.85 13.22
CA PRO A 162 14.16 -15.08 12.46
C PRO A 162 14.09 -15.37 10.96
N GLY A 163 14.21 -14.32 10.15
CA GLY A 163 14.35 -14.40 8.70
C GLY A 163 15.79 -14.59 8.24
N GLU A 164 16.05 -14.30 6.96
CA GLU A 164 17.38 -14.35 6.38
C GLU A 164 18.36 -13.44 7.14
N GLY A 165 19.55 -13.96 7.43
CA GLY A 165 20.55 -13.25 8.22
C GLY A 165 20.20 -13.10 9.71
N GLY A 166 19.15 -13.79 10.21
CA GLY A 166 18.71 -13.71 11.60
C GLY A 166 17.85 -12.49 11.93
N ARG A 167 17.38 -11.77 10.90
CA ARG A 167 16.58 -10.54 11.04
C ARG A 167 15.23 -10.82 11.70
N LEU A 168 14.70 -9.83 12.39
CA LEU A 168 13.29 -9.80 12.78
C LEU A 168 12.51 -8.89 11.81
N LEU A 169 11.21 -9.10 11.68
CA LEU A 169 10.35 -8.29 10.83
C LEU A 169 9.18 -7.73 11.63
N LEU A 170 8.93 -6.44 11.44
CA LEU A 170 7.76 -5.74 11.92
C LEU A 170 6.89 -5.43 10.70
N SER A 171 5.71 -6.05 10.62
CA SER A 171 4.76 -5.76 9.55
C SER A 171 3.30 -5.94 9.99
N LEU A 172 2.42 -5.14 9.41
CA LEU A 172 0.96 -5.30 9.54
C LEU A 172 0.45 -6.54 8.80
N VAL A 173 1.24 -7.09 7.87
CA VAL A 173 0.87 -8.20 7.01
C VAL A 173 1.84 -9.35 7.27
N ASP A 174 1.30 -10.53 7.58
CA ASP A 174 2.11 -11.75 7.68
C ASP A 174 2.30 -12.44 6.32
N ARG A 175 3.03 -13.56 6.32
CA ARG A 175 3.39 -14.30 5.09
C ARG A 175 2.17 -14.76 4.29
N GLU A 176 1.13 -15.24 4.98
CA GLU A 176 -0.07 -15.80 4.34
C GLU A 176 -0.92 -14.67 3.77
N GLN A 177 -1.13 -13.61 4.57
CA GLN A 177 -1.84 -12.41 4.12
C GLN A 177 -1.13 -11.77 2.92
N LEU A 178 0.21 -11.68 2.95
CA LEU A 178 1.00 -11.12 1.85
C LEU A 178 0.80 -11.93 0.55
N ALA A 179 0.80 -13.25 0.62
CA ALA A 179 0.53 -14.10 -0.54
C ALA A 179 -0.90 -13.90 -1.10
N LEU A 180 -1.91 -13.80 -0.22
CA LEU A 180 -3.32 -13.59 -0.60
C LEU A 180 -3.58 -12.22 -1.21
N ILE A 181 -2.89 -11.18 -0.74
CA ILE A 181 -2.99 -9.84 -1.30
C ILE A 181 -2.26 -9.77 -2.64
N LEU A 182 -1.08 -10.38 -2.75
CA LEU A 182 -0.30 -10.38 -3.99
C LEU A 182 -0.97 -11.20 -5.10
N SER A 183 -1.71 -12.26 -4.79
CA SER A 183 -2.46 -13.00 -5.81
C SER A 183 -3.47 -12.11 -6.56
N LYS A 184 -4.12 -11.16 -5.88
CA LYS A 184 -5.00 -10.16 -6.51
C LYS A 184 -4.21 -9.00 -7.11
N THR A 185 -3.13 -8.58 -6.45
CA THR A 185 -2.32 -7.42 -6.90
C THR A 185 -1.65 -7.68 -8.24
N LEU A 186 -1.22 -8.94 -8.46
CA LEU A 186 -0.50 -9.39 -9.65
C LEU A 186 -1.43 -10.00 -10.72
N ASP A 187 -2.74 -9.80 -10.60
CA ASP A 187 -3.76 -10.27 -11.56
C ASP A 187 -4.30 -9.12 -12.41
N ARG A 188 -4.29 -9.30 -13.74
CA ARG A 188 -4.79 -8.35 -14.75
C ARG A 188 -6.26 -8.01 -14.63
N ASP A 189 -7.09 -8.96 -14.19
CA ASP A 189 -8.52 -8.75 -13.99
C ASP A 189 -8.81 -8.03 -12.67
N HIS A 190 -7.80 -7.95 -11.80
CA HIS A 190 -7.81 -7.14 -10.59
C HIS A 190 -6.92 -5.89 -10.77
N PHE A 191 -5.81 -5.80 -10.04
CA PHE A 191 -5.04 -4.56 -9.94
C PHE A 191 -3.95 -4.40 -10.99
N LEU A 192 -3.48 -5.47 -11.64
CA LEU A 192 -2.30 -5.40 -12.49
C LEU A 192 -2.58 -4.79 -13.86
N SER A 193 -1.96 -3.64 -14.13
CA SER A 193 -1.89 -3.02 -15.44
C SER A 193 -0.59 -3.37 -16.16
N PRO A 194 -0.52 -3.28 -17.51
CA PRO A 194 0.75 -3.27 -18.23
C PRO A 194 1.74 -2.19 -17.75
N TYR A 195 1.25 -1.18 -17.03
CA TYR A 195 1.99 0.02 -16.63
C TYR A 195 2.16 0.22 -15.13
N GLY A 196 1.70 -0.72 -14.29
CA GLY A 196 1.77 -0.62 -12.83
C GLY A 196 0.57 -1.26 -12.14
N VAL A 197 0.39 -0.96 -10.85
CA VAL A 197 -0.76 -1.38 -10.04
C VAL A 197 -1.81 -0.27 -10.04
N ARG A 198 -3.06 -0.62 -10.35
CA ARG A 198 -4.23 0.27 -10.34
C ARG A 198 -4.64 0.64 -8.92
N SER A 199 -5.23 1.81 -8.76
CA SER A 199 -5.79 2.27 -7.48
C SER A 199 -7.12 1.60 -7.10
N LEU A 200 -7.84 1.05 -8.08
CA LEU A 200 -9.04 0.25 -7.88
C LEU A 200 -8.96 -0.99 -8.78
N SER A 201 -9.40 -2.13 -8.26
CA SER A 201 -9.47 -3.39 -9.00
C SER A 201 -10.36 -3.24 -10.23
N ARG A 202 -9.88 -3.77 -11.36
CA ARG A 202 -10.60 -3.78 -12.63
C ARG A 202 -11.86 -4.66 -12.58
N ILE A 203 -11.99 -5.57 -11.60
CA ILE A 203 -13.21 -6.36 -11.40
C ILE A 203 -14.45 -5.47 -11.21
N HIS A 204 -14.28 -4.28 -10.66
CA HIS A 204 -15.36 -3.30 -10.47
C HIS A 204 -15.83 -2.63 -11.76
N LEU A 205 -15.25 -2.98 -12.91
CA LEU A 205 -15.78 -2.62 -14.23
C LEU A 205 -17.03 -3.46 -14.56
N THR A 206 -17.03 -4.74 -14.22
CA THR A 206 -18.14 -5.67 -14.48
C THR A 206 -18.98 -5.94 -13.22
N GLN A 207 -18.38 -5.77 -12.04
CA GLN A 207 -19.00 -5.99 -10.74
C GLN A 207 -18.80 -4.76 -9.84
N PRO A 208 -19.48 -3.62 -10.12
CA PRO A 208 -19.38 -2.44 -9.28
C PRO A 208 -19.85 -2.74 -7.86
N TYR A 209 -19.21 -2.12 -6.87
CA TYR A 209 -19.59 -2.27 -5.48
C TYR A 209 -20.72 -1.30 -5.14
N THR A 210 -21.80 -1.80 -4.56
CA THR A 210 -22.96 -1.00 -4.12
C THR A 210 -23.18 -1.19 -2.63
N PHE A 211 -23.18 -0.08 -1.90
CA PHE A 211 -23.63 -0.02 -0.51
C PHE A 211 -25.04 0.55 -0.46
N SER A 212 -25.94 -0.18 0.20
CA SER A 212 -27.35 0.22 0.36
C SER A 212 -27.66 0.50 1.83
N HIS A 213 -28.14 1.71 2.12
CA HIS A 213 -28.56 2.09 3.48
C HIS A 213 -29.72 3.08 3.43
N ALA A 214 -30.71 2.92 4.31
CA ALA A 214 -31.88 3.79 4.42
C ALA A 214 -32.64 4.09 3.11
N GLY A 215 -32.61 3.16 2.14
CA GLY A 215 -33.26 3.32 0.84
C GLY A 215 -32.42 4.04 -0.21
N GLU A 216 -31.20 4.46 0.13
CA GLU A 216 -30.22 5.04 -0.78
C GLU A 216 -29.16 4.01 -1.20
N ASN A 217 -28.71 4.12 -2.45
CA ASN A 217 -27.65 3.27 -3.01
C ASN A 217 -26.46 4.14 -3.40
N HIS A 218 -25.29 3.82 -2.85
CA HIS A 218 -24.02 4.43 -3.23
C HIS A 218 -23.19 3.40 -3.99
N THR A 219 -22.86 3.69 -5.25
CA THR A 219 -22.18 2.74 -6.15
C THR A 219 -20.80 3.28 -6.54
N VAL A 220 -19.79 2.40 -6.49
CA VAL A 220 -18.43 2.67 -6.96
C VAL A 220 -18.08 1.67 -8.06
N GLY A 221 -17.67 2.19 -9.20
CA GLY A 221 -17.21 1.40 -10.35
C GLY A 221 -15.77 1.74 -10.72
N TYR A 222 -15.17 0.89 -11.57
CA TYR A 222 -13.85 1.12 -12.14
C TYR A 222 -13.86 2.25 -13.18
N GLU A 223 -13.05 3.27 -12.95
CA GLU A 223 -12.89 4.46 -13.77
C GLU A 223 -11.39 4.66 -14.04
N PRO A 224 -10.86 4.21 -15.18
CA PRO A 224 -9.41 4.16 -15.37
C PRO A 224 -8.76 5.51 -15.66
N ALA A 225 -9.54 6.58 -15.86
CA ALA A 225 -9.09 7.91 -16.25
C ALA A 225 -9.62 8.99 -15.28
N GLU A 226 -10.16 10.10 -15.78
CA GLU A 226 -10.84 11.12 -14.99
C GLU A 226 -12.12 10.56 -14.33
N SER A 227 -12.52 11.15 -13.20
CA SER A 227 -13.74 10.74 -12.50
C SER A 227 -14.97 11.03 -13.34
N ARG A 228 -15.92 10.10 -13.40
CA ARG A 228 -17.22 10.29 -14.07
C ARG A 228 -18.20 11.10 -13.21
N THR A 229 -17.85 11.34 -11.95
CA THR A 229 -18.69 12.06 -10.99
C THR A 229 -17.98 13.33 -10.51
N GLY A 230 -18.75 14.40 -10.34
CA GLY A 230 -18.26 15.67 -9.78
C GLY A 230 -18.13 15.66 -8.25
N LEU A 231 -18.58 14.58 -7.59
CA LEU A 231 -18.15 14.24 -6.23
C LEU A 231 -16.62 14.34 -6.25
N PHE A 232 -16.05 15.25 -5.46
CA PHE A 232 -14.59 15.46 -5.34
C PHE A 232 -13.88 16.27 -6.43
N GLY A 233 -14.59 17.12 -7.19
CA GLY A 233 -13.94 18.15 -8.03
C GLY A 233 -13.43 17.69 -9.40
N GLY A 234 -13.75 16.45 -9.82
CA GLY A 234 -13.67 15.95 -11.21
C GLY A 234 -12.27 15.67 -11.78
N ASN A 235 -11.24 16.42 -11.37
CA ASN A 235 -9.92 16.40 -12.03
C ASN A 235 -8.93 15.35 -11.45
N SER A 236 -9.22 14.76 -10.30
CA SER A 236 -8.39 13.73 -9.66
C SER A 236 -9.24 12.50 -9.34
N ASN A 237 -8.71 11.31 -9.64
CA ASN A 237 -9.45 10.06 -9.54
C ASN A 237 -8.58 8.92 -8.99
N TRP A 238 -9.03 8.29 -7.91
CA TRP A 238 -8.42 7.11 -7.31
C TRP A 238 -9.22 5.81 -7.59
N ARG A 239 -10.23 5.86 -8.44
CA ARG A 239 -11.11 4.71 -8.77
C ARG A 239 -10.61 3.90 -9.95
N GLY A 240 -9.29 3.77 -10.13
CA GLY A 240 -8.73 2.95 -11.20
C GLY A 240 -7.41 3.41 -11.81
N PRO A 241 -7.04 4.70 -11.83
CA PRO A 241 -5.77 5.13 -12.38
C PRO A 241 -4.56 4.58 -11.63
N ILE A 242 -3.39 4.62 -12.26
CA ILE A 242 -2.10 4.26 -11.69
C ILE A 242 -1.47 5.51 -11.11
N TRP A 243 -1.13 5.43 -9.83
CA TRP A 243 -0.47 6.51 -9.10
C TRP A 243 0.97 6.10 -8.78
N PHE A 244 1.91 6.95 -9.19
CA PHE A 244 3.34 6.69 -9.03
C PHE A 244 3.79 6.49 -7.56
N PRO A 245 3.38 7.33 -6.58
CA PRO A 245 3.93 7.24 -5.22
C PRO A 245 3.56 5.92 -4.53
N VAL A 246 2.33 5.45 -4.71
CA VAL A 246 1.83 4.24 -4.05
C VAL A 246 2.39 2.97 -4.69
N ASN A 247 2.62 3.00 -6.00
CA ASN A 247 3.36 1.95 -6.70
C ASN A 247 4.83 1.90 -6.24
N TYR A 248 5.47 3.06 -6.08
CA TYR A 248 6.83 3.15 -5.55
C TYR A 248 6.92 2.58 -4.13
N LEU A 249 5.99 2.94 -3.24
CA LEU A 249 5.94 2.40 -1.88
C LEU A 249 5.70 0.89 -1.86
N LEU A 250 4.85 0.37 -2.75
CA LEU A 250 4.67 -1.08 -2.90
C LEU A 250 5.98 -1.77 -3.28
N ILE A 251 6.72 -1.23 -4.26
CA ILE A 251 8.01 -1.77 -4.70
C ILE A 251 9.03 -1.79 -3.55
N GLU A 252 9.18 -0.68 -2.83
CA GLU A 252 10.10 -0.61 -1.66
C GLU A 252 9.69 -1.60 -0.57
N SER A 253 8.39 -1.77 -0.34
CA SER A 253 7.86 -2.70 0.67
C SER A 253 8.15 -4.15 0.28
N LEU A 254 7.97 -4.51 -0.99
CA LEU A 254 8.33 -5.84 -1.50
C LEU A 254 9.81 -6.14 -1.35
N GLN A 255 10.68 -5.15 -1.58
CA GLN A 255 12.11 -5.28 -1.35
C GLN A 255 12.44 -5.50 0.14
N LYS A 256 11.77 -4.78 1.06
CA LYS A 256 11.92 -5.01 2.51
C LYS A 256 11.44 -6.40 2.94
N PHE A 257 10.31 -6.87 2.41
CA PHE A 257 9.85 -8.23 2.64
C PHE A 257 10.83 -9.26 2.07
N HIS A 258 11.39 -9.02 0.89
CA HIS A 258 12.42 -9.90 0.32
C HIS A 258 13.68 -9.92 1.19
N HIS A 259 14.12 -8.78 1.71
CA HIS A 259 15.27 -8.68 2.61
C HIS A 259 15.12 -9.53 3.87
N TYR A 260 13.89 -9.74 4.33
CA TYR A 260 13.57 -10.63 5.44
C TYR A 260 13.38 -12.09 5.01
N TYR A 261 12.55 -12.37 4.01
CA TYR A 261 12.19 -13.75 3.63
C TYR A 261 13.21 -14.44 2.72
N GLY A 262 14.03 -13.66 2.02
CA GLY A 262 14.96 -14.14 1.01
C GLY A 262 14.29 -14.76 -0.21
N ALA A 263 15.08 -15.57 -0.93
CA ALA A 263 14.59 -16.36 -2.06
C ALA A 263 13.69 -17.53 -1.66
N GLY A 264 13.59 -17.85 -0.35
CA GLY A 264 12.78 -18.95 0.17
C GLY A 264 11.27 -18.68 0.20
N PHE A 265 10.85 -17.43 -0.01
CA PHE A 265 9.45 -17.06 -0.18
C PHE A 265 9.19 -16.57 -1.60
N THR A 266 8.27 -17.28 -2.26
CA THR A 266 7.84 -16.97 -3.62
C THR A 266 6.33 -16.90 -3.70
N VAL A 267 5.82 -16.07 -4.61
CA VAL A 267 4.41 -15.93 -4.94
C VAL A 267 4.15 -16.37 -6.38
N PRO A 268 2.89 -16.65 -6.78
CA PRO A 268 2.57 -16.94 -8.17
C PRO A 268 3.04 -15.82 -9.11
N GLY A 269 3.42 -16.19 -10.33
CA GLY A 269 3.76 -15.24 -11.38
C GLY A 269 2.62 -14.29 -11.73
N PHE A 270 2.97 -13.20 -12.43
CA PHE A 270 1.99 -12.23 -12.93
C PHE A 270 0.93 -12.91 -13.81
N ASP A 271 -0.31 -12.43 -13.72
CA ASP A 271 -1.43 -12.89 -14.56
C ASP A 271 -1.73 -14.39 -14.42
N GLY A 272 -1.45 -14.96 -13.24
CA GLY A 272 -1.59 -16.40 -13.00
C GLY A 272 -0.67 -17.26 -13.87
N ALA A 273 0.36 -16.67 -14.47
CA ALA A 273 1.33 -17.41 -15.28
C ALA A 273 2.02 -18.49 -14.45
N ALA A 274 2.31 -19.62 -15.09
CA ALA A 274 3.01 -20.73 -14.46
C ALA A 274 4.40 -20.29 -13.98
N GLY A 275 4.75 -20.69 -12.77
CA GLY A 275 6.01 -20.32 -12.12
C GLY A 275 5.79 -19.55 -10.83
N SER A 276 6.82 -19.52 -10.00
CA SER A 276 6.84 -18.75 -8.77
C SER A 276 7.95 -17.70 -8.86
N LEU A 277 7.67 -16.50 -8.38
CA LEU A 277 8.60 -15.38 -8.37
C LEU A 277 8.96 -15.02 -6.94
N THR A 278 10.22 -14.71 -6.70
CA THR A 278 10.64 -14.03 -5.48
C THR A 278 10.05 -12.63 -5.42
N LEU A 279 9.94 -12.06 -4.22
CA LEU A 279 9.41 -10.71 -4.05
C LEU A 279 10.29 -9.64 -4.73
N ASP A 280 11.59 -9.90 -4.89
CA ASP A 280 12.51 -9.00 -5.61
C ASP A 280 12.31 -9.02 -7.13
N GLU A 281 12.01 -10.18 -7.71
CA GLU A 281 11.61 -10.29 -9.11
C GLU A 281 10.28 -9.58 -9.38
N VAL A 282 9.32 -9.71 -8.45
CA VAL A 282 8.06 -8.97 -8.52
C VAL A 282 8.30 -7.46 -8.47
N ALA A 283 9.10 -6.98 -7.52
CA ALA A 283 9.46 -5.56 -7.40
C ALA A 283 10.16 -5.02 -8.67
N SER A 284 11.03 -5.83 -9.28
CA SER A 284 11.73 -5.50 -10.53
C SER A 284 10.79 -5.36 -11.71
N GLU A 285 9.87 -6.31 -11.91
CA GLU A 285 8.91 -6.26 -13.01
C GLU A 285 7.89 -5.12 -12.83
N LEU A 286 7.44 -4.84 -11.60
CA LEU A 286 6.60 -3.66 -11.32
C LEU A 286 7.35 -2.35 -11.64
N SER A 287 8.62 -2.27 -11.27
CA SER A 287 9.49 -1.14 -11.65
C SER A 287 9.59 -1.00 -13.17
N ALA A 288 9.84 -2.11 -13.87
CA ALA A 288 9.92 -2.12 -15.32
C ALA A 288 8.61 -1.67 -15.98
N ARG A 289 7.44 -2.08 -15.46
CA ARG A 289 6.12 -1.64 -15.93
C ARG A 289 5.93 -0.12 -15.80
N LEU A 290 6.31 0.46 -14.67
CA LEU A 290 6.26 1.92 -14.49
C LEU A 290 7.21 2.64 -15.46
N LEU A 291 8.39 2.08 -15.73
CA LEU A 291 9.30 2.64 -16.72
C LEU A 291 8.74 2.57 -18.15
N ARG A 292 7.92 1.56 -18.48
CA ARG A 292 7.29 1.44 -19.81
C ARG A 292 6.44 2.66 -20.15
N LEU A 293 5.81 3.30 -19.16
CA LEU A 293 5.06 4.55 -19.36
C LEU A 293 5.86 5.59 -20.13
N PHE A 294 7.14 5.74 -19.78
CA PHE A 294 8.03 6.76 -20.31
C PHE A 294 8.93 6.27 -21.42
N ARG A 295 9.01 4.97 -21.72
CA ARG A 295 9.87 4.45 -22.79
C ARG A 295 9.17 4.49 -24.13
N ARG A 296 9.94 4.62 -25.22
CA ARG A 296 9.40 4.44 -26.56
C ARG A 296 9.09 2.96 -26.76
N ASP A 297 7.89 2.67 -27.21
CA ASP A 297 7.47 1.34 -27.62
C ASP A 297 7.99 1.03 -29.04
N PRO A 298 7.71 -0.16 -29.61
CA PRO A 298 8.12 -0.50 -30.98
C PRO A 298 7.56 0.43 -32.07
N SER A 299 6.47 1.16 -31.81
CA SER A 299 5.92 2.17 -32.72
C SER A 299 6.66 3.51 -32.64
N GLY A 300 7.59 3.64 -31.69
CA GLY A 300 8.35 4.85 -31.41
C GLY A 300 7.63 5.85 -30.50
N GLY A 301 6.42 5.52 -30.02
CA GLY A 301 5.60 6.37 -29.15
C GLY A 301 5.82 6.06 -27.67
N ARG A 302 5.54 7.02 -26.79
CA ARG A 302 5.50 6.82 -25.34
C ARG A 302 4.06 6.67 -24.86
N PRO A 303 3.71 5.63 -24.08
CA PRO A 303 2.34 5.43 -23.60
C PRO A 303 1.73 6.65 -22.91
N TYR A 304 2.50 7.34 -22.05
CA TYR A 304 1.96 8.50 -21.31
C TYR A 304 1.55 9.69 -22.19
N LEU A 305 2.03 9.76 -23.43
CA LEU A 305 1.67 10.83 -24.36
C LEU A 305 0.46 10.48 -25.22
N GLY A 306 0.02 9.21 -25.25
CA GLY A 306 -1.07 8.74 -26.12
C GLY A 306 -0.94 9.25 -27.56
N ASP A 307 -1.99 9.86 -28.08
CA ASP A 307 -2.05 10.38 -29.45
C ASP A 307 -1.55 11.82 -29.64
N GLN A 308 -0.89 12.41 -28.63
CA GLN A 308 -0.41 13.79 -28.67
C GLN A 308 0.76 13.96 -29.65
N ARG A 309 0.44 14.09 -30.96
CA ARG A 309 1.41 14.07 -32.07
C ARG A 309 2.58 15.04 -31.90
N LYS A 310 2.33 16.24 -31.37
CA LYS A 310 3.36 17.25 -31.12
C LYS A 310 4.46 16.70 -30.21
N PHE A 311 4.09 16.16 -29.05
CA PHE A 311 5.05 15.61 -28.09
C PHE A 311 5.57 14.23 -28.49
N GLN A 312 4.85 13.48 -29.33
CA GLN A 312 5.34 12.17 -29.79
C GLN A 312 6.38 12.28 -30.91
N ARG A 313 6.20 13.21 -31.86
CA ARG A 313 6.90 13.18 -33.16
C ARG A 313 7.76 14.39 -33.47
N ASP A 314 7.42 15.56 -32.96
CA ASP A 314 8.12 16.80 -33.29
C ASP A 314 9.57 16.74 -32.79
N PRO A 315 10.59 16.90 -33.64
CA PRO A 315 12.00 16.88 -33.23
C PRO A 315 12.35 17.88 -32.12
N HIS A 316 11.58 18.97 -31.99
CA HIS A 316 11.77 19.99 -30.98
C HIS A 316 11.05 19.69 -29.66
N PHE A 317 10.16 18.70 -29.59
CA PHE A 317 9.40 18.40 -28.38
C PHE A 317 9.53 16.94 -27.89
N ARG A 318 9.84 16.00 -28.78
CA ARG A 318 9.77 14.55 -28.52
C ARG A 318 10.70 13.98 -27.46
N ASP A 319 11.69 14.77 -27.04
CA ASP A 319 12.69 14.39 -26.06
C ASP A 319 12.55 15.18 -24.74
N TYR A 320 11.58 16.11 -24.66
CA TYR A 320 11.23 16.80 -23.41
C TYR A 320 10.14 16.03 -22.67
N LEU A 321 10.58 15.18 -21.73
CA LEU A 321 9.67 14.38 -20.92
C LEU A 321 8.86 15.27 -19.96
N LEU A 322 7.59 14.93 -19.83
CA LEU A 322 6.65 15.53 -18.88
C LEU A 322 6.37 14.52 -17.77
N PHE A 323 5.85 15.03 -16.65
CA PHE A 323 5.56 14.24 -15.47
C PHE A 323 4.09 14.42 -15.08
N PRO A 324 3.20 13.54 -15.55
CA PRO A 324 1.78 13.56 -15.19
C PRO A 324 1.56 13.29 -13.71
N GLU A 325 0.42 13.74 -13.20
CA GLU A 325 -0.04 13.48 -11.83
C GLU A 325 -0.32 11.99 -11.61
N TYR A 326 -1.06 11.39 -12.54
CA TYR A 326 -1.43 9.99 -12.55
C TYR A 326 -1.54 9.49 -13.99
N PHE A 327 -1.71 8.18 -14.16
CA PHE A 327 -1.77 7.54 -15.47
C PHE A 327 -3.03 6.70 -15.60
N HIS A 328 -3.58 6.67 -16.80
CA HIS A 328 -4.74 5.86 -17.10
C HIS A 328 -4.47 4.39 -16.80
N GLY A 329 -5.36 3.73 -16.07
CA GLY A 329 -5.14 2.39 -15.51
C GLY A 329 -4.98 1.25 -16.52
N ASP A 330 -5.24 1.48 -17.81
CA ASP A 330 -5.27 0.44 -18.85
C ASP A 330 -4.33 0.74 -20.01
N ASN A 331 -4.30 1.98 -20.49
CA ASN A 331 -3.47 2.38 -21.64
C ASN A 331 -2.25 3.23 -21.27
N GLY A 332 -2.11 3.64 -20.00
CA GLY A 332 -0.96 4.37 -19.51
C GLY A 332 -0.90 5.85 -19.89
N LEU A 333 -1.95 6.42 -20.50
CA LEU A 333 -2.05 7.85 -20.83
C LEU A 333 -1.80 8.71 -19.57
N GLY A 334 -0.95 9.73 -19.67
CA GLY A 334 -0.71 10.70 -18.61
C GLY A 334 -1.90 11.64 -18.43
N LEU A 335 -2.36 11.81 -17.21
CA LEU A 335 -3.54 12.59 -16.83
C LEU A 335 -3.23 13.55 -15.66
N GLY A 336 -4.16 14.46 -15.39
CA GLY A 336 -3.99 15.49 -14.37
C GLY A 336 -2.91 16.52 -14.73
N ALA A 337 -2.26 17.09 -13.72
CA ALA A 337 -1.21 18.08 -13.93
C ALA A 337 0.00 17.51 -14.69
N SER A 338 0.45 18.17 -15.76
CA SER A 338 1.49 17.66 -16.67
C SER A 338 2.94 17.98 -16.26
N HIS A 339 3.14 18.89 -15.30
CA HIS A 339 4.45 19.30 -14.77
C HIS A 339 4.62 18.91 -13.30
N GLN A 340 4.09 17.75 -12.92
CA GLN A 340 4.26 17.20 -11.59
C GLN A 340 5.59 16.45 -11.48
N THR A 341 6.69 17.18 -11.59
CA THR A 341 7.99 16.78 -11.02
C THR A 341 7.96 16.75 -9.49
N GLY A 342 6.81 16.39 -8.90
CA GLY A 342 6.62 15.96 -7.53
C GLY A 342 6.83 14.46 -7.45
N TRP A 343 5.82 13.70 -7.04
CA TRP A 343 5.98 12.25 -6.84
C TRP A 343 6.34 11.45 -8.09
N THR A 344 6.00 11.92 -9.31
CA THR A 344 6.26 11.15 -10.53
C THR A 344 7.76 11.15 -10.89
N ALA A 345 8.53 12.10 -10.33
CA ALA A 345 9.99 12.10 -10.43
C ALA A 345 10.66 10.90 -9.75
N LEU A 346 9.95 10.15 -8.89
CA LEU A 346 10.42 8.88 -8.31
C LEU A 346 10.83 7.85 -9.37
N VAL A 347 10.38 8.00 -10.63
CA VAL A 347 10.86 7.19 -11.76
C VAL A 347 12.39 7.19 -11.89
N ALA A 348 13.06 8.28 -11.50
CA ALA A 348 14.52 8.36 -11.51
C ALA A 348 15.16 7.38 -10.54
N ARG A 349 14.54 7.14 -9.38
CA ARG A 349 15.02 6.15 -8.40
C ARG A 349 14.82 4.72 -8.91
N LEU A 350 13.69 4.44 -9.54
CA LEU A 350 13.45 3.13 -10.17
C LEU A 350 14.45 2.85 -11.31
N LEU A 351 14.80 3.86 -12.10
CA LEU A 351 15.86 3.74 -13.12
C LEU A 351 17.21 3.39 -12.49
N GLN A 352 17.61 4.07 -11.42
CA GLN A 352 18.87 3.80 -10.72
C GLN A 352 18.90 2.39 -10.14
N GLN A 353 17.82 1.96 -9.49
CA GLN A 353 17.70 0.63 -8.89
C GLN A 353 17.80 -0.48 -9.94
N LEU A 354 17.15 -0.31 -11.10
CA LEU A 354 17.20 -1.31 -12.17
C LEU A 354 18.53 -1.31 -12.95
N ALA A 355 19.24 -0.18 -13.03
CA ALA A 355 20.54 -0.11 -13.69
C ALA A 355 21.70 -0.64 -12.84
N GLY A 356 21.53 -0.69 -11.51
CA GLY A 356 22.51 -1.25 -10.58
C GLY A 356 22.38 -2.76 -10.33
N ARG A 357 21.38 -3.40 -10.94
CA ARG A 357 21.20 -4.86 -11.00
C ARG A 357 21.83 -5.37 -12.29
#